data_AF-A0A817AQU4-F1
#
_entry.id   AF-A0A817AQU4-F1
#
_cell.length_a   1.000
_cell.length_b   1.000
_cell.length_c   1.000
_cell.angle_alpha   90.00
_cell.angle_beta   90.00
_cell.angle_gamma   90.00
#
_symmetry.space_group_name_H-M   'P 1'
#
loop_
_entity.id
_entity.type
_entity.pdbx_description
1 polymer ?
#
loop_
_entity_poly.entity_id
_entity_poly.type
_entity_poly.pdbx_seq_one_letter_code
_entity_poly.pdbx_strand_id
1 'polypeptide(L)'
;MSPSKHSNFNTKFLPFNIMDLRDENFYDFIRQFAGKKVAELLSFQEYSSVDSFLGRQDVTAILHLESDELIDLKKNMRIILSNGSIYLLPGIDSSIMHLTKLFKNKQEELIKQSKRRQ
;
A
#
# COMPACT_ATOMS: atom_id res chain seq x y z
N MET A 1 31.99 1.47 8.84
CA MET A 1 30.73 0.76 9.21
C MET A 1 29.77 1.81 9.75
N SER A 2 28.81 2.23 8.95
CA SER A 2 27.80 3.21 9.38
C SER A 2 26.67 2.48 10.11
N PRO A 3 26.19 2.97 11.26
CA PRO A 3 25.10 2.33 11.98
C PRO A 3 23.83 2.41 11.13
N SER A 4 23.20 1.26 10.89
CA SER A 4 21.90 1.21 10.24
C SER A 4 20.90 1.98 11.09
N LYS A 5 20.46 3.14 10.59
CA LYS A 5 19.31 3.88 11.12
C LYS A 5 18.06 3.07 10.80
N HIS A 6 17.84 1.97 11.51
CA HIS A 6 16.49 1.44 11.65
C HIS A 6 15.73 2.43 12.54
N SER A 7 15.17 3.45 11.89
CA SER A 7 14.10 4.24 12.47
C SER A 7 13.02 3.27 12.96
N ASN A 8 12.87 3.17 14.28
CA ASN A 8 11.76 2.49 14.93
C ASN A 8 10.46 3.20 14.52
N PHE A 9 9.93 2.85 13.35
CA PHE A 9 8.63 3.34 12.91
C PHE A 9 7.57 2.61 13.72
N ASN A 10 6.91 3.38 14.58
CA ASN A 10 5.76 2.90 15.32
C ASN A 10 4.61 2.66 14.33
N THR A 11 4.42 1.41 13.91
CA THR A 11 3.36 0.99 12.98
C THR A 11 1.95 1.18 13.55
N LYS A 12 1.80 1.64 14.80
CA LYS A 12 0.51 1.95 15.40
C LYS A 12 -0.09 3.28 14.95
N PHE A 13 0.71 4.20 14.39
CA PHE A 13 0.24 5.55 14.08
C PHE A 13 0.66 6.00 12.68
N LEU A 14 -0.31 6.54 11.93
CA LEU A 14 -0.04 7.23 10.67
C LEU A 14 0.66 8.56 10.93
N PRO A 15 1.62 8.98 10.09
CA PRO A 15 2.22 10.31 10.20
C PRO A 15 1.17 11.40 9.97
N PHE A 16 1.38 12.56 10.60
CA PHE A 16 0.40 13.65 10.57
C PHE A 16 0.12 14.15 9.15
N ASN A 17 1.15 14.21 8.31
CA ASN A 17 1.12 14.66 6.91
C ASN A 17 0.87 13.53 5.90
N ILE A 18 0.37 12.36 6.33
CA ILE A 18 0.17 11.20 5.44
C ILE A 18 -0.68 11.54 4.20
N MET A 19 -1.69 12.41 4.36
CA MET A 19 -2.57 12.84 3.27
C MET A 19 -1.85 13.72 2.24
N ASP A 20 -0.71 14.29 2.60
CA ASP A 20 0.08 15.21 1.76
C ASP A 20 1.25 14.50 1.09
N LEU A 21 1.58 13.27 1.48
CA LEU A 21 2.65 12.49 0.84
C LEU A 21 2.30 12.18 -0.61
N ARG A 22 3.30 12.35 -1.48
CA ARG A 22 3.22 12.08 -2.92
C ARG A 22 4.44 11.30 -3.39
N ASP A 23 4.26 10.56 -4.47
CA ASP A 23 5.31 9.87 -5.25
C ASP A 23 6.25 9.07 -4.33
N GLU A 24 7.56 9.28 -4.45
CA GLU A 24 8.56 8.50 -3.71
C GLU A 24 8.41 8.60 -2.19
N ASN A 25 7.97 9.75 -1.66
CA ASN A 25 7.73 9.88 -0.22
C ASN A 25 6.54 9.02 0.23
N PHE A 26 5.52 8.88 -0.62
CA PHE A 26 4.41 7.98 -0.37
C PHE A 26 4.88 6.52 -0.47
N TYR A 27 5.62 6.16 -1.52
CA TYR A 27 6.15 4.80 -1.68
C TYR A 27 7.11 4.40 -0.56
N ASP A 28 7.96 5.31 -0.08
CA ASP A 28 8.85 5.12 1.07
C ASP A 28 8.06 4.75 2.32
N PHE A 29 6.99 5.50 2.60
CA PHE A 29 6.09 5.21 3.70
C PHE A 29 5.47 3.81 3.56
N ILE A 30 4.95 3.48 2.38
CA ILE A 30 4.33 2.16 2.13
C ILE A 30 5.36 1.04 2.28
N ARG A 31 6.61 1.22 1.81
CA ARG A 31 7.69 0.23 1.95
C ARG A 31 7.98 -0.05 3.42
N GLN A 32 8.00 0.98 4.26
CA GLN A 32 8.26 0.85 5.69
C GLN A 32 7.07 0.26 6.45
N PHE A 33 5.85 0.62 6.05
CA PHE A 33 4.64 0.27 6.79
C PHE A 33 4.02 -1.07 6.38
N ALA A 34 3.89 -1.30 5.07
CA ALA A 34 3.22 -2.46 4.47
C ALA A 34 4.17 -3.39 3.70
N GLY A 35 5.46 -3.04 3.68
CA GLY A 35 6.52 -3.83 3.06
C GLY A 35 6.74 -3.52 1.58
N LYS A 36 7.92 -3.93 1.11
CA LYS A 36 8.41 -3.67 -0.25
C LYS A 36 7.44 -4.09 -1.35
N LYS A 37 6.85 -5.28 -1.23
CA LYS A 37 5.94 -5.84 -2.24
C LYS A 37 4.69 -4.98 -2.44
N VAL A 38 4.10 -4.48 -1.35
CA VAL A 38 2.92 -3.60 -1.46
C VAL A 38 3.31 -2.30 -2.16
N ALA A 39 4.44 -1.70 -1.79
CA ALA A 39 4.89 -0.49 -2.46
C ALA A 39 5.16 -0.68 -3.95
N GLU A 40 5.79 -1.79 -4.35
CA GLU A 40 6.02 -2.13 -5.76
C GLU A 40 4.70 -2.28 -6.53
N LEU A 41 3.67 -2.89 -5.92
CA LEU A 41 2.35 -3.01 -6.53
C LEU A 41 1.69 -1.64 -6.73
N LEU A 42 1.83 -0.73 -5.77
CA LEU A 42 1.27 0.61 -5.86
C LEU A 42 2.03 1.48 -6.86
N SER A 43 3.36 1.40 -6.89
CA SER A 43 4.18 2.16 -7.83
C SER A 43 3.98 1.70 -9.26
N PHE A 44 3.85 0.39 -9.49
CA PHE A 44 3.55 -0.16 -10.81
C PHE A 44 2.22 0.38 -11.38
N GLN A 45 1.24 0.62 -10.50
CA GLN A 45 -0.07 1.16 -10.86
C GLN A 45 -0.18 2.69 -10.74
N GLU A 46 0.94 3.37 -10.49
CA GLU A 46 1.01 4.84 -10.33
C GLU A 46 0.09 5.38 -9.20
N TYR A 47 -0.19 4.58 -8.17
CA TYR A 47 -0.89 5.05 -6.98
C TYR A 47 0.08 5.80 -6.07
N SER A 48 0.34 7.07 -6.41
CA SER A 48 1.38 7.89 -5.79
C SER A 48 0.90 8.68 -4.56
N SER A 49 -0.33 8.50 -4.10
CA SER A 49 -0.90 9.22 -2.97
C SER A 49 -2.01 8.43 -2.28
N VAL A 50 -2.39 8.86 -1.07
CA VAL A 50 -3.56 8.32 -0.36
C VAL A 50 -4.83 8.45 -1.20
N ASP A 51 -5.04 9.60 -1.86
CA ASP A 51 -6.24 9.84 -2.66
C ASP A 51 -6.31 8.90 -3.87
N SER A 52 -5.20 8.75 -4.61
CA SER A 52 -5.14 7.81 -5.75
C SER A 52 -5.33 6.36 -5.33
N PHE A 53 -4.82 5.99 -4.15
CA PHE A 53 -4.96 4.65 -3.59
C PHE A 53 -6.42 4.36 -3.16
N LEU A 54 -7.04 5.30 -2.45
CA LEU A 54 -8.43 5.15 -1.97
C LEU A 54 -9.46 5.28 -3.09
N GLY A 55 -9.13 5.93 -4.21
CA GLY A 55 -9.99 6.07 -5.38
C GLY A 55 -10.26 4.75 -6.13
N ARG A 56 -9.64 3.64 -5.73
CA ARG A 56 -9.77 2.34 -6.39
C ARG A 56 -10.45 1.30 -5.52
N GLN A 57 -11.18 0.41 -6.18
CA GLN A 57 -11.98 -0.62 -5.52
C GLN A 57 -11.15 -1.85 -5.15
N ASP A 58 -10.26 -2.29 -6.04
CA ASP A 58 -9.35 -3.41 -5.82
C ASP A 58 -7.98 -3.13 -6.45
N VAL A 59 -6.97 -3.00 -5.60
CA VAL A 59 -5.58 -2.70 -5.95
C VAL A 59 -4.83 -3.93 -6.46
N THR A 60 -5.36 -5.13 -6.24
CA THR A 60 -4.75 -6.41 -6.60
C THR A 60 -5.30 -6.96 -7.92
N ALA A 61 -6.39 -6.37 -8.43
CA ALA A 61 -7.05 -6.76 -9.68
C ALA A 61 -6.09 -6.81 -10.87
N ILE A 62 -5.11 -5.88 -10.94
CA ILE A 62 -4.13 -5.84 -12.04
C ILE A 62 -3.36 -7.14 -12.17
N LEU A 63 -3.11 -7.84 -11.05
CA LEU A 63 -2.35 -9.08 -11.08
C LEU A 63 -3.10 -10.16 -11.87
N HIS A 64 -4.43 -10.08 -12.04
CA HIS A 64 -5.20 -11.07 -12.79
C HIS A 64 -5.12 -10.91 -14.31
N LEU A 65 -4.56 -9.80 -14.81
CA LEU A 65 -4.42 -9.58 -16.24
C LEU A 65 -3.33 -10.47 -16.85
N GLU A 66 -3.54 -10.93 -18.08
CA GLU A 66 -2.53 -11.66 -18.86
C GLU A 66 -1.61 -10.65 -19.57
N SER A 67 -0.51 -10.28 -18.91
CA SER A 67 0.54 -9.42 -19.47
C SER A 67 1.92 -9.91 -19.01
N ASP A 68 2.87 -9.86 -19.93
CA ASP A 68 4.28 -10.17 -19.69
C ASP A 68 4.94 -9.15 -18.76
N GLU A 69 4.48 -7.89 -18.80
CA GLU A 69 4.96 -6.82 -17.92
C GLU A 69 4.64 -7.10 -16.44
N LEU A 70 3.67 -7.98 -16.17
CA LEU A 70 3.26 -8.37 -14.82
C LEU A 70 3.99 -9.61 -14.30
N ILE A 71 4.82 -10.28 -15.10
CA ILE A 71 5.43 -11.56 -14.73
C ILE A 71 6.22 -11.44 -13.43
N ASP A 72 7.08 -10.42 -13.32
CA ASP A 72 7.94 -10.26 -12.16
C ASP A 72 7.15 -9.82 -10.92
N LEU A 73 6.15 -8.95 -11.12
CA LEU A 73 5.24 -8.54 -10.06
C LEU A 73 4.47 -9.74 -9.49
N LYS A 74 3.94 -10.60 -10.38
CA LYS A 74 3.21 -11.83 -10.01
C LYS A 74 4.11 -12.83 -9.29
N LYS A 75 5.31 -13.10 -9.80
CA LYS A 75 6.27 -14.04 -9.17
C LYS A 75 6.56 -13.68 -7.72
N ASN A 76 6.64 -12.38 -7.42
CA ASN A 76 6.97 -11.92 -6.08
C ASN A 76 5.77 -11.90 -5.12
N MET A 77 4.54 -11.88 -5.65
CA MET A 77 3.33 -11.65 -4.86
C MET A 77 2.40 -12.86 -4.79
N ARG A 78 2.61 -13.87 -5.63
CA ARG A 78 1.72 -15.01 -5.77
C ARG A 78 2.44 -16.32 -5.52
N ILE A 79 1.66 -17.31 -5.14
CA ILE A 79 2.04 -18.72 -5.13
C ILE A 79 1.26 -19.46 -6.20
N ILE A 80 1.94 -20.37 -6.89
CA ILE A 80 1.33 -21.30 -7.84
C ILE A 80 1.22 -22.63 -7.11
N LEU A 81 0.01 -23.13 -6.94
CA LEU A 81 -0.25 -24.43 -6.33
C LEU A 81 0.01 -25.56 -7.33
N SER A 82 0.16 -26.78 -6.84
CA SER A 82 0.43 -27.97 -7.68
C SER A 82 -0.65 -28.26 -8.72
N ASN A 83 -1.88 -27.80 -8.48
CA ASN A 83 -3.00 -27.88 -9.42
C ASN A 83 -3.03 -26.73 -10.45
N GLY A 84 -2.00 -25.89 -10.51
CA GLY A 84 -1.91 -24.73 -11.39
C GLY A 84 -2.70 -23.50 -10.93
N SER A 85 -3.42 -23.58 -9.80
CA SER A 85 -4.15 -22.43 -9.25
C SER A 85 -3.18 -21.37 -8.70
N ILE A 86 -3.51 -20.11 -8.91
CA ILE A 86 -2.68 -18.96 -8.51
C ILE A 86 -3.35 -18.27 -7.32
N TYR A 87 -2.60 -18.10 -6.23
CA TYR A 87 -3.06 -17.40 -5.04
C TYR A 87 -2.19 -16.20 -4.73
N LEU A 88 -2.82 -15.07 -4.39
CA LEU A 88 -2.11 -13.94 -3.79
C LEU A 88 -1.62 -14.33 -2.39
N LEU A 89 -0.40 -13.92 -2.03
CA LEU A 89 0.11 -14.13 -0.68
C LEU A 89 -0.81 -13.42 0.34
N PRO A 90 -1.36 -14.13 1.34
CA PRO A 90 -2.33 -13.55 2.29
C PRO A 90 -1.81 -12.33 3.05
N GLY A 91 -0.50 -12.25 3.29
CA GLY A 91 0.12 -11.09 3.94
C GLY A 91 0.05 -9.81 3.10
N ILE A 92 0.02 -9.91 1.77
CA ILE A 92 -0.12 -8.75 0.88
C ILE A 92 -1.55 -8.22 0.96
N ASP A 93 -2.53 -9.12 0.82
CA ASP A 93 -3.94 -8.79 0.92
C ASP A 93 -4.28 -8.12 2.26
N SER A 94 -3.85 -8.75 3.36
CA SER A 94 -4.04 -8.22 4.72
C SER A 94 -3.40 -6.83 4.89
N SER A 95 -2.22 -6.59 4.31
CA SER A 95 -1.53 -5.30 4.39
C SER A 95 -2.28 -4.20 3.63
N ILE A 96 -2.79 -4.50 2.44
CA ILE A 96 -3.58 -3.57 1.63
C ILE A 96 -4.89 -3.24 2.35
N MET A 97 -5.59 -4.25 2.87
CA MET A 97 -6.83 -4.06 3.63
C MET A 97 -6.60 -3.19 4.88
N HIS A 98 -5.48 -3.41 5.58
CA HIS A 98 -5.12 -2.62 6.75
C HIS A 98 -4.81 -1.16 6.38
N LEU A 99 -4.04 -0.91 5.32
CA LEU A 99 -3.76 0.43 4.80
C LEU A 99 -5.06 1.17 4.44
N THR A 100 -5.96 0.52 3.69
CA THR A 100 -7.26 1.06 3.31
C THR A 100 -8.05 1.51 4.53
N LYS A 101 -8.11 0.67 5.57
CA LYS A 101 -8.80 1.02 6.81
C LYS A 101 -8.18 2.24 7.49
N LEU A 102 -6.85 2.26 7.61
CA LEU A 102 -6.14 3.36 8.28
C LEU A 102 -6.31 4.69 7.55
N PHE A 103 -6.16 4.71 6.22
CA PHE A 103 -6.33 5.92 5.43
C PHE A 103 -7.76 6.43 5.43
N LYS A 104 -8.77 5.56 5.33
CA LYS A 104 -10.18 5.96 5.47
C LYS A 104 -10.46 6.57 6.84
N ASN A 105 -10.01 5.93 7.92
CA ASN A 105 -10.16 6.47 9.27
C ASN A 105 -9.54 7.87 9.39
N LYS A 106 -8.33 8.06 8.84
CA LYS A 106 -7.65 9.35 8.88
C LYS A 106 -8.40 10.43 8.09
N GLN A 107 -8.89 10.09 6.90
CA GLN A 107 -9.69 11.00 6.07
C GLN A 107 -10.97 11.41 6.80
N GLU A 108 -11.68 10.48 7.44
CA GLU A 108 -12.86 10.77 8.25
C GLU A 108 -12.57 11.66 9.46
N GLU A 109 -11.45 11.44 10.16
CA GLU A 109 -11.01 12.30 11.27
C GLU A 109 -10.83 13.75 10.80
N LEU A 110 -10.17 13.96 9.67
CA LEU A 110 -9.94 15.30 9.10
C LEU A 110 -11.25 15.98 8.68
N ILE A 111 -12.17 15.23 8.06
CA ILE A 111 -13.50 15.74 7.70
C ILE A 111 -14.30 16.12 8.95
N LYS A 112 -14.23 15.34 10.02
CA LYS A 112 -14.90 15.67 11.30
C LYS A 112 -14.29 16.92 11.94
N GLN A 113 -12.97 17.08 11.87
CA GLN A 113 -12.28 18.25 12.40
C GLN A 113 -12.60 19.53 11.62
N SER A 114 -12.69 19.48 10.30
CA SER A 114 -13.03 20.65 9.48
C SER A 114 -14.46 21.13 9.74
N LYS A 115 -15.42 20.21 9.87
CA LYS A 115 -16.83 20.52 10.19
C LYS A 115 -17.05 21.15 11.57
N ARG A 116 -16.15 20.91 12.54
CA ARG A 116 -16.21 21.51 13.89
C ARG A 116 -15.63 22.93 13.95
N ARG A 117 -14.85 23.31 12.94
CA ARG A 117 -14.20 24.63 12.84
C ARG A 117 -15.01 25.61 11.98
N GLN A 118 -16.05 25.12 11.30
CA GLN A 118 -17.10 25.91 10.66
C GLN A 118 -18.21 26.18 11.67
#